data_AF-A0A3M0FZX2-F1
#
_entry.id   AF-A0A3M0FZX2-F1
#
_cell.length_a   1.000
_cell.length_b   1.000
_cell.length_c   1.000
_cell.angle_alpha   90.00
_cell.angle_beta   90.00
_cell.angle_gamma   90.00
#
_symmetry.space_group_name_H-M   'P 1'
#
loop_
_entity.id
_entity.type
_entity.pdbx_description
1 polymer ?
#
loop_
_entity_poly.entity_id
_entity_poly.type
_entity_poly.pdbx_seq_one_letter_code
_entity_poly.pdbx_strand_id
1 'polypeptide(L)'
;MSALGALLTAFAAAAPDTLLQIWNGLPDELRGVFPESIAHAVPTILFMATIVARLIPQKPAAERQSLWKSISGKVAPKAAGGIAAAALAMIASVIAVEGGYVNHPNDPGGETHMGITKAVAVQNGYVGPMRTLPREVAESIYYRRYLVQPGYAALVPVDAAVAEELFDTTVNMGPARPSTWFQQSINILCNAKLVTDGRVGPGTIAAYRACQGALGAGNLCVATLNNLDAAQGTEYARLVRVNPKLKVFYKGWIAHRVGNVDRRKCSAVTS
;
A
#
# COMPACT_ATOMS: atom_id res chain seq x y z
N MET A 1 5.50 -27.28 20.95
CA MET A 1 4.82 -26.03 20.53
C MET A 1 5.33 -25.66 19.15
N SER A 2 4.46 -25.60 18.14
CA SER A 2 4.87 -25.37 16.75
C SER A 2 5.47 -23.96 16.58
N ALA A 3 6.41 -23.80 15.64
CA ALA A 3 7.05 -22.52 15.33
C ALA A 3 6.03 -21.41 15.01
N LEU A 4 4.86 -21.77 14.48
CA LEU A 4 3.71 -20.88 14.29
C LEU A 4 3.17 -20.32 15.61
N GLY A 5 3.08 -21.16 16.64
CA GLY A 5 2.63 -20.75 17.97
C GLY A 5 3.60 -19.76 18.61
N ALA A 6 4.91 -19.97 18.50
CA ALA A 6 5.91 -19.04 19.03
C ALA A 6 5.90 -17.68 18.29
N LEU A 7 5.66 -17.68 16.97
CA LEU A 7 5.53 -16.47 16.15
C LEU A 7 4.27 -15.66 16.45
N LEU A 8 3.12 -16.33 16.58
CA LEU A 8 1.86 -15.69 17.00
C LEU A 8 1.97 -15.12 18.41
N THR A 9 2.62 -15.83 19.32
CA THR A 9 2.82 -15.37 20.70
C THR A 9 3.77 -14.17 20.75
N ALA A 10 4.85 -14.18 19.97
CA ALA A 10 5.79 -13.06 19.89
C ALA A 10 5.19 -11.80 19.23
N PHE A 11 4.36 -11.99 18.20
CA PHE A 11 3.70 -10.88 17.51
C PHE A 11 2.53 -10.31 18.31
N ALA A 12 1.76 -11.17 19.00
CA ALA A 12 0.78 -10.74 19.99
C ALA A 12 1.44 -10.01 21.17
N ALA A 13 2.64 -10.39 21.61
CA ALA A 13 3.32 -9.64 22.66
C ALA A 13 3.80 -8.24 22.20
N ALA A 14 4.15 -8.08 20.91
CA ALA A 14 4.78 -6.85 20.39
C ALA A 14 3.80 -5.82 19.83
N ALA A 15 2.67 -6.24 19.24
CA ALA A 15 1.68 -5.35 18.63
C ALA A 15 0.24 -5.91 18.73
N PRO A 16 -0.26 -6.17 19.96
CA PRO A 16 -1.50 -6.90 20.15
C PRO A 16 -2.73 -6.13 19.63
N ASP A 17 -2.73 -4.80 19.73
CA ASP A 17 -3.81 -3.95 19.23
C ASP A 17 -3.92 -4.01 17.70
N THR A 18 -2.77 -4.07 17.02
CA THR A 18 -2.67 -4.14 15.57
C THR A 18 -3.23 -5.46 15.04
N LEU A 19 -2.95 -6.58 15.73
CA LEU A 19 -3.48 -7.89 15.35
C LEU A 19 -5.00 -7.99 15.50
N LEU A 20 -5.55 -7.46 16.60
CA LEU A 20 -6.99 -7.44 16.81
C LEU A 20 -7.69 -6.56 15.76
N GLN A 21 -7.09 -5.41 15.41
CA GLN A 21 -7.60 -4.54 14.35
C GLN A 21 -7.51 -5.17 12.95
N ILE A 22 -6.42 -5.88 12.65
CA ILE A 22 -6.27 -6.65 11.41
C ILE A 22 -7.33 -7.75 11.33
N TRP A 23 -7.54 -8.49 12.42
CA TRP A 23 -8.55 -9.55 12.48
C TRP A 23 -9.97 -9.00 12.29
N ASN A 24 -10.32 -7.93 13.00
CA ASN A 24 -11.64 -7.32 12.91
C ASN A 24 -11.86 -6.57 11.58
N GLY A 25 -10.77 -6.16 10.90
CA GLY A 25 -10.80 -5.53 9.58
C GLY A 25 -10.79 -6.50 8.40
N LEU A 26 -10.64 -7.81 8.64
CA LEU A 26 -10.72 -8.82 7.58
C LEU A 26 -12.18 -8.99 7.11
N PRO A 27 -12.44 -9.01 5.79
CA PRO A 27 -13.73 -9.40 5.22
C PRO A 27 -14.18 -10.78 5.71
N ASP A 28 -15.50 -10.99 5.87
CA ASP A 28 -16.07 -12.24 6.40
C ASP A 28 -15.66 -13.46 5.56
N GLU A 29 -15.49 -13.28 4.25
CA GLU A 29 -15.02 -14.29 3.30
C GLU A 29 -13.61 -14.81 3.61
N LEU A 30 -12.72 -13.94 4.13
CA LEU A 30 -11.36 -14.33 4.54
C LEU A 30 -11.33 -14.86 5.97
N ARG A 31 -12.23 -14.41 6.84
CA ARG A 31 -12.42 -15.00 8.17
C ARG A 31 -13.01 -16.42 8.08
N GLY A 32 -13.85 -16.69 7.08
CA GLY A 32 -14.46 -17.99 6.81
C GLY A 32 -13.51 -19.07 6.28
N VAL A 33 -12.25 -18.73 5.98
CA VAL A 33 -11.19 -19.70 5.63
C VAL A 33 -10.71 -20.48 6.88
N PHE A 34 -11.00 -19.96 8.08
CA PHE A 34 -10.68 -20.62 9.34
C PHE A 34 -11.89 -21.42 9.87
N PRO A 35 -11.67 -22.60 10.50
CA PRO A 35 -12.73 -23.34 11.17
C PRO A 35 -13.49 -22.44 12.17
N GLU A 36 -14.82 -22.53 12.23
CA GLU A 36 -15.67 -21.66 13.08
C GLU A 36 -15.20 -21.62 14.54
N SER A 37 -14.81 -22.77 15.10
CA SER A 37 -14.29 -22.88 16.47
C SER A 37 -13.04 -22.04 16.72
N ILE A 38 -12.23 -21.79 15.69
CA ILE A 38 -11.05 -20.93 15.72
C ILE A 38 -11.46 -19.49 15.47
N ALA A 39 -12.30 -19.22 14.48
CA ALA A 39 -12.70 -17.87 14.09
C ALA A 39 -13.42 -17.10 15.23
N HIS A 40 -14.24 -17.79 16.03
CA HIS A 40 -14.93 -17.19 17.18
C HIS A 40 -14.01 -16.97 18.41
N ALA A 41 -12.94 -17.76 18.55
CA ALA A 41 -12.02 -17.65 19.68
C ALA A 41 -10.95 -16.57 19.48
N VAL A 42 -10.59 -16.27 18.23
CA VAL A 42 -9.46 -15.37 17.89
C VAL A 42 -9.63 -13.93 18.40
N PRO A 43 -10.78 -13.22 18.24
CA PRO A 43 -10.94 -11.87 18.78
C PRO A 43 -10.75 -11.83 20.30
N THR A 44 -11.31 -12.82 21.01
CA THR A 44 -11.23 -12.93 22.47
C THR A 44 -9.81 -13.23 22.93
N ILE A 45 -9.10 -14.13 22.24
CA ILE A 45 -7.70 -14.46 22.55
C ILE A 45 -6.79 -13.24 22.31
N LEU A 46 -7.00 -12.49 21.22
CA LEU A 46 -6.22 -11.28 20.91
C LEU A 46 -6.55 -10.12 21.85
N PHE A 47 -7.80 -9.99 22.29
CA PHE A 47 -8.23 -9.02 23.31
C PHE A 47 -7.66 -9.35 24.71
N MET A 48 -7.56 -10.63 25.07
CA MET A 48 -6.91 -11.02 26.33
C MET A 48 -5.38 -10.85 26.25
N ALA A 49 -4.77 -11.13 25.09
CA ALA A 49 -3.34 -10.92 24.87
C ALA A 49 -2.94 -9.43 24.90
N THR A 50 -3.79 -8.53 24.38
CA THR A 50 -3.61 -7.06 24.50
C THR A 50 -3.62 -6.61 25.95
N ILE A 51 -4.57 -7.10 26.76
CA ILE A 51 -4.64 -6.77 28.19
C ILE A 51 -3.41 -7.28 28.94
N VAL A 52 -3.01 -8.54 28.73
CA VAL A 52 -1.82 -9.12 29.38
C VAL A 52 -0.54 -8.37 28.99
N ALA A 53 -0.37 -8.03 27.71
CA ALA A 53 0.80 -7.28 27.24
C ALA A 53 0.89 -5.86 27.82
N ARG A 54 -0.25 -5.23 28.15
CA ARG A 54 -0.29 -3.91 28.82
C ARG A 54 0.02 -3.98 30.32
N LEU A 55 -0.02 -5.17 30.91
CA LEU A 55 0.29 -5.40 32.33
C LEU A 55 1.75 -5.81 32.57
N ILE A 56 2.52 -6.09 31.51
CA ILE A 56 3.93 -6.49 31.58
C ILE A 56 4.81 -5.32 31.10
N PRO A 57 5.88 -4.96 31.85
CA PRO A 57 6.85 -3.94 31.40
C PRO A 57 7.46 -4.32 30.05
N GLN A 58 7.28 -3.44 29.06
CA GLN A 58 7.74 -3.67 27.70
C GLN A 58 9.24 -3.40 27.56
N LYS A 59 9.95 -4.30 26.85
CA LYS A 59 11.39 -4.12 26.58
C LYS A 59 11.66 -2.86 25.75
N PRO A 60 12.84 -2.23 25.91
CA PRO A 60 13.22 -1.03 25.16
C PRO A 60 13.18 -1.24 23.64
N ALA A 61 12.87 -0.18 22.89
CA ALA A 61 12.63 -0.24 21.45
C ALA A 61 13.79 -0.87 20.63
N ALA A 62 15.04 -0.65 21.04
CA ALA A 62 16.22 -1.22 20.40
C ALA A 62 16.26 -2.75 20.49
N GLU A 63 15.78 -3.33 21.60
CA GLU A 63 15.75 -4.78 21.80
C GLU A 63 14.62 -5.43 20.98
N ARG A 64 13.50 -4.72 20.80
CA ARG A 64 12.38 -5.15 19.94
C ARG A 64 12.80 -5.20 18.46
N GLN A 65 13.62 -4.26 18.00
CA GLN A 65 14.13 -4.21 16.63
C GLN A 65 15.09 -5.38 16.33
N SER A 66 15.91 -5.76 17.31
CA SER A 66 16.78 -6.94 17.27
C SER A 66 15.99 -8.26 17.16
N LEU A 67 14.94 -8.41 17.99
CA LEU A 67 14.02 -9.55 17.93
C LEU A 67 13.32 -9.64 16.57
N TRP A 68 12.89 -8.50 16.01
CA TRP A 68 12.23 -8.46 14.71
C TRP A 68 13.15 -8.91 13.56
N LYS A 69 14.41 -8.47 13.58
CA LYS A 69 15.43 -8.86 12.62
C LYS A 69 15.79 -10.36 12.70
N SER A 70 15.73 -10.94 13.90
CA SER A 70 15.93 -12.38 14.14
C SER A 70 14.79 -13.23 13.60
N ILE A 71 13.54 -12.75 13.72
CA ILE A 71 12.33 -13.44 13.27
C ILE A 71 12.20 -13.36 11.73
N SER A 72 12.46 -12.21 11.12
CA SER A 72 12.36 -12.02 9.66
C SER A 72 13.47 -12.75 8.88
N GLY A 73 14.61 -13.04 9.51
CA GLY A 73 15.76 -13.67 8.87
C GLY A 73 15.65 -15.17 8.62
N LYS A 74 14.59 -15.86 9.10
CA LYS A 74 14.48 -17.32 9.04
C LYS A 74 13.17 -17.89 8.49
N VAL A 75 12.26 -17.07 7.96
CA VAL A 75 10.92 -17.55 7.55
C VAL A 75 10.62 -17.15 6.10
N ALA A 76 10.49 -18.14 5.22
CA ALA A 76 9.99 -17.94 3.87
C ALA A 76 8.51 -17.51 3.92
N PRO A 77 8.08 -16.50 3.12
CA PRO A 77 6.76 -15.92 3.27
C PRO A 77 5.70 -16.78 2.55
N LYS A 78 4.68 -17.23 3.30
CA LYS A 78 3.43 -17.77 2.72
C LYS A 78 2.40 -16.65 2.57
N ALA A 79 1.87 -16.49 1.35
CA ALA A 79 0.74 -15.69 0.86
C ALA A 79 0.33 -14.42 1.66
N ALA A 80 -0.20 -14.54 2.89
CA ALA A 80 -0.57 -13.39 3.71
C ALA A 80 0.65 -12.54 4.16
N GLY A 81 1.79 -13.18 4.42
CA GLY A 81 3.05 -12.48 4.71
C GLY A 81 3.63 -11.78 3.48
N GLY A 82 3.30 -12.25 2.27
CA GLY A 82 3.75 -11.66 1.01
C GLY A 82 3.02 -10.36 0.67
N ILE A 83 1.71 -10.29 0.91
CA ILE A 83 0.90 -9.08 0.63
C ILE A 83 1.29 -7.93 1.56
N ALA A 84 1.41 -8.20 2.87
CA ALA A 84 1.86 -7.21 3.83
C ALA A 84 3.30 -6.77 3.55
N ALA A 85 4.19 -7.71 3.17
CA ALA A 85 5.56 -7.38 2.77
C ALA A 85 5.61 -6.54 1.49
N ALA A 86 4.77 -6.83 0.49
CA ALA A 86 4.70 -6.05 -0.74
C ALA A 86 4.17 -4.63 -0.49
N ALA A 87 3.11 -4.49 0.31
CA ALA A 87 2.60 -3.18 0.73
C ALA A 87 3.66 -2.38 1.51
N LEU A 88 4.33 -3.03 2.47
CA LEU A 88 5.43 -2.41 3.23
C LEU A 88 6.61 -2.04 2.32
N ALA A 89 6.93 -2.84 1.31
CA ALA A 89 8.00 -2.55 0.35
C ALA A 89 7.67 -1.34 -0.54
N MET A 90 6.41 -1.19 -0.97
CA MET A 90 5.95 0.01 -1.69
C MET A 90 6.07 1.25 -0.81
N ILE A 91 5.55 1.18 0.42
CA ILE A 91 5.59 2.29 1.38
C ILE A 91 7.03 2.66 1.73
N ALA A 92 7.87 1.67 2.02
CA ALA A 92 9.28 1.88 2.36
C ALA A 92 10.05 2.51 1.21
N SER A 93 9.79 2.10 -0.03
CA SER A 93 10.41 2.69 -1.23
C SER A 93 10.08 4.19 -1.35
N VAL A 94 8.81 4.56 -1.16
CA VAL A 94 8.40 5.98 -1.19
C VAL A 94 9.07 6.78 -0.07
N ILE A 95 9.03 6.26 1.17
CA ILE A 95 9.65 6.93 2.33
C ILE A 95 11.17 7.10 2.17
N ALA A 96 11.85 6.11 1.56
CA ALA A 96 13.29 6.17 1.34
C ALA A 96 13.70 7.23 0.31
N VAL A 97 12.86 7.47 -0.71
CA VAL A 97 13.11 8.46 -1.76
C VAL A 97 12.76 9.88 -1.28
N GLU A 98 11.70 10.04 -0.49
CA GLU A 98 11.19 11.35 -0.03
C GLU A 98 11.66 11.73 1.38
N GLY A 99 12.70 11.07 1.87
CA GLY A 99 13.20 11.22 3.24
C GLY A 99 13.64 12.64 3.60
N GLY A 100 13.39 13.02 4.85
CA GLY A 100 13.84 14.28 5.44
C GLY A 100 12.71 15.27 5.73
N TYR A 101 13.02 16.22 6.61
CA TYR A 101 12.16 17.35 6.92
C TYR A 101 12.43 18.48 5.92
N VAL A 102 11.37 18.98 5.29
CA VAL A 102 11.42 20.17 4.43
C VAL A 102 10.37 21.15 4.92
N ASN A 103 10.77 22.42 5.05
CA ASN A 103 9.84 23.51 5.32
C ASN A 103 10.40 24.75 4.63
N HIS A 104 9.96 24.96 3.39
CA HIS A 104 10.44 26.06 2.56
C HIS A 104 9.33 27.12 2.43
N PRO A 105 9.62 28.43 2.60
CA PRO A 105 8.60 29.49 2.58
C PRO A 105 7.76 29.58 1.31
N ASN A 106 8.32 29.13 0.18
CA ASN A 106 7.67 29.14 -1.13
C ASN A 106 7.09 27.76 -1.54
N ASP A 107 7.11 26.76 -0.66
CA ASP A 107 6.55 25.44 -0.96
C ASP A 107 5.04 25.42 -0.71
N PRO A 108 4.19 25.20 -1.74
CA PRO A 108 2.75 25.10 -1.55
C PRO A 108 2.33 23.93 -0.63
N GLY A 109 3.18 22.92 -0.44
CA GLY A 109 2.94 21.80 0.50
C GLY A 109 3.24 22.13 1.96
N GLY A 110 3.98 23.21 2.22
CA GLY A 110 4.37 23.65 3.55
C GLY A 110 5.29 22.66 4.29
N GLU A 111 5.12 22.59 5.61
CA GLU A 111 5.91 21.70 6.49
C GLU A 111 5.68 20.23 6.12
N THR A 112 6.72 19.54 5.62
CA THR A 112 6.67 18.17 5.09
C THR A 112 7.76 17.30 5.73
N HIS A 113 7.43 16.05 6.04
CA HIS A 113 8.41 15.08 6.54
C HIS A 113 8.07 13.68 5.98
N MET A 114 9.07 12.96 5.41
CA MET A 114 8.87 11.64 4.78
C MET A 114 7.76 11.66 3.70
N GLY A 115 7.67 12.74 2.93
CA GLY A 115 6.62 12.95 1.91
C GLY A 115 5.22 13.27 2.47
N ILE A 116 5.02 13.28 3.79
CA ILE A 116 3.74 13.64 4.41
C ILE A 116 3.74 15.13 4.74
N THR A 117 2.81 15.89 4.16
CA THR A 117 2.58 17.29 4.53
C THR A 117 1.88 17.39 5.88
N LYS A 118 2.06 18.50 6.59
CA LYS A 118 1.37 18.78 7.85
C LYS A 118 -0.15 18.66 7.72
N ALA A 119 -0.71 19.16 6.62
CA ALA A 119 -2.15 19.08 6.36
C ALA A 119 -2.62 17.61 6.29
N VAL A 120 -1.87 16.74 5.59
CA VAL A 120 -2.17 15.31 5.52
C VAL A 120 -1.98 14.65 6.89
N ALA A 121 -0.92 14.98 7.63
CA ALA A 121 -0.68 14.43 8.97
C ALA A 121 -1.84 14.75 9.93
N VAL A 122 -2.28 16.01 9.96
CA VAL A 122 -3.41 16.47 10.79
C VAL A 122 -4.72 15.81 10.38
N GLN A 123 -5.00 15.70 9.08
CA GLN A 123 -6.18 14.97 8.57
C GLN A 123 -6.22 13.50 8.98
N ASN A 124 -5.05 12.92 9.30
CA ASN A 124 -4.92 11.53 9.75
C ASN A 124 -4.64 11.41 11.27
N GLY A 125 -4.89 12.49 12.01
CA GLY A 125 -4.86 12.49 13.48
C GLY A 125 -3.50 12.79 14.13
N TYR A 126 -2.46 13.10 13.35
CA TYR A 126 -1.17 13.53 13.90
C TYR A 126 -1.10 15.06 14.00
N VAL A 127 -1.06 15.56 15.23
CA VAL A 127 -0.97 17.02 15.54
C VAL A 127 0.37 17.41 16.18
N GLY A 128 1.34 16.47 16.22
CA GLY A 128 2.67 16.72 16.76
C GLY A 128 3.59 17.49 15.82
N PRO A 129 4.83 17.80 16.24
CA PRO A 129 5.82 18.47 15.40
C PRO A 129 6.20 17.61 14.18
N MET A 130 6.21 18.17 12.96
CA MET A 130 6.54 17.37 11.77
C MET A 130 8.02 16.98 11.73
N ARG A 131 8.93 17.78 12.31
CA ARG A 131 10.36 17.43 12.45
C ARG A 131 10.60 16.08 13.13
N THR A 132 9.67 15.67 13.99
CA THR A 132 9.74 14.42 14.76
C THR A 132 8.58 13.48 14.42
N LEU A 133 8.01 13.59 13.20
CA LEU A 133 6.97 12.68 12.73
C LEU A 133 7.46 11.23 12.87
N PRO A 134 6.80 10.38 13.68
CA PRO A 134 7.22 8.99 13.81
C PRO A 134 7.04 8.26 12.48
N ARG A 135 8.01 7.41 12.14
CA ARG A 135 7.98 6.66 10.88
C ARG A 135 6.73 5.79 10.77
N GLU A 136 6.31 5.19 11.88
CA GLU A 136 5.13 4.33 11.96
C GLU A 136 3.85 5.12 11.65
N VAL A 137 3.81 6.41 12.00
CA VAL A 137 2.68 7.28 11.63
C VAL A 137 2.68 7.54 10.13
N ALA A 138 3.82 7.86 9.53
CA ALA A 138 3.93 8.05 8.08
C ALA A 138 3.55 6.78 7.32
N GLU A 139 4.06 5.62 7.73
CA GLU A 139 3.72 4.32 7.15
C GLU A 139 2.22 4.02 7.24
N SER A 140 1.61 4.30 8.41
CA SER A 140 0.17 4.15 8.61
C SER A 140 -0.67 5.06 7.72
N ILE A 141 -0.20 6.29 7.46
CA ILE A 141 -0.86 7.23 6.55
C ILE A 141 -0.76 6.72 5.12
N TYR A 142 0.42 6.30 4.66
CA TYR A 142 0.59 5.73 3.32
C TYR A 142 -0.30 4.51 3.11
N TYR A 143 -0.29 3.57 4.05
CA TYR A 143 -1.12 2.37 4.00
C TYR A 143 -2.61 2.70 3.91
N ARG A 144 -3.13 3.54 4.82
CA ARG A 144 -4.56 3.83 4.88
C ARG A 144 -5.03 4.69 3.71
N ARG A 145 -4.34 5.80 3.45
CA ARG A 145 -4.81 6.83 2.51
C ARG A 145 -4.47 6.53 1.06
N TYR A 146 -3.33 5.92 0.79
CA TYR A 146 -2.80 5.78 -0.58
C TYR A 146 -2.89 4.34 -1.09
N LEU A 147 -3.07 3.34 -0.21
CA LEU A 147 -3.24 1.93 -0.61
C LEU A 147 -4.66 1.40 -0.34
N VAL A 148 -5.16 1.53 0.90
CA VAL A 148 -6.47 0.94 1.29
C VAL A 148 -7.64 1.78 0.78
N GLN A 149 -7.66 3.08 1.08
CA GLN A 149 -8.79 3.95 0.75
C GLN A 149 -9.12 4.02 -0.76
N PRO A 150 -8.13 4.04 -1.68
CA PRO A 150 -8.41 3.98 -3.12
C PRO A 150 -8.83 2.59 -3.61
N GLY A 151 -8.66 1.55 -2.79
CA GLY A 151 -9.02 0.16 -3.08
C GLY A 151 -7.90 -0.73 -3.60
N TYR A 152 -6.66 -0.24 -3.65
CA TYR A 152 -5.53 -0.98 -4.23
C TYR A 152 -5.04 -2.14 -3.37
N ALA A 153 -5.35 -2.17 -2.07
CA ALA A 153 -4.97 -3.28 -1.20
C ALA A 153 -5.49 -4.65 -1.71
N ALA A 154 -6.68 -4.68 -2.31
CA ALA A 154 -7.25 -5.89 -2.90
C ALA A 154 -6.59 -6.27 -4.24
N LEU A 155 -5.91 -5.33 -4.89
CA LEU A 155 -5.18 -5.53 -6.13
C LEU A 155 -3.78 -6.11 -5.89
N VAL A 156 -3.14 -5.83 -4.75
CA VAL A 156 -1.79 -6.35 -4.42
C VAL A 156 -1.65 -7.87 -4.63
N PRO A 157 -2.56 -8.74 -4.13
CA PRO A 157 -2.47 -10.18 -4.41
C PRO A 157 -2.85 -10.60 -5.83
N VAL A 158 -3.45 -9.71 -6.61
CA VAL A 158 -3.91 -9.98 -7.99
C VAL A 158 -2.83 -9.58 -9.00
N ASP A 159 -2.23 -8.42 -8.77
CA ASP A 159 -1.16 -7.85 -9.58
C ASP A 159 -0.42 -6.77 -8.78
N ALA A 160 0.66 -7.18 -8.11
CA ALA A 160 1.46 -6.28 -7.28
C ALA A 160 2.16 -5.18 -8.10
N ALA A 161 2.48 -5.44 -9.38
CA ALA A 161 3.16 -4.47 -10.23
C ALA A 161 2.21 -3.32 -10.62
N VAL A 162 0.97 -3.67 -11.02
CA VAL A 162 -0.05 -2.64 -11.28
C VAL A 162 -0.42 -1.90 -10.00
N ALA A 163 -0.51 -2.58 -8.85
CA ALA A 163 -0.76 -1.92 -7.58
C ALA A 163 0.35 -0.92 -7.19
N GLU A 164 1.62 -1.25 -7.48
CA GLU A 164 2.77 -0.37 -7.26
C GLU A 164 2.69 0.90 -8.10
N GLU A 165 2.37 0.77 -9.40
CA GLU A 165 2.18 1.92 -10.31
C GLU A 165 1.05 2.85 -9.85
N LEU A 166 -0.09 2.26 -9.47
CA LEU A 166 -1.25 3.01 -8.98
C LEU A 166 -0.94 3.72 -7.67
N PHE A 167 -0.22 3.06 -6.76
CA PHE A 167 0.21 3.64 -5.49
C PHE A 167 1.15 4.83 -5.70
N ASP A 168 2.21 4.67 -6.50
CA ASP A 168 3.16 5.73 -6.81
C ASP A 168 2.47 6.96 -7.43
N THR A 169 1.65 6.71 -8.45
CA THR A 169 0.87 7.76 -9.12
C THR A 169 -0.10 8.46 -8.15
N THR A 170 -0.69 7.70 -7.23
CA THR A 170 -1.66 8.24 -6.24
C THR A 170 -0.98 9.13 -5.21
N VAL A 171 0.24 8.80 -4.79
CA VAL A 171 1.05 9.68 -3.91
C VAL A 171 1.33 11.02 -4.60
N ASN A 172 1.65 10.99 -5.89
CA ASN A 172 2.02 12.19 -6.65
C ASN A 172 0.81 13.03 -7.13
N MET A 173 -0.29 12.41 -7.54
CA MET A 173 -1.39 13.08 -8.27
C MET A 173 -2.77 12.99 -7.59
N GLY A 174 -2.84 12.29 -6.45
CA GLY A 174 -4.09 11.89 -5.82
C GLY A 174 -4.75 10.67 -6.50
N PRO A 175 -5.69 9.99 -5.83
CA PRO A 175 -6.18 8.67 -6.26
C PRO A 175 -7.12 8.70 -7.47
N ALA A 176 -7.88 9.77 -7.65
CA ALA A 176 -8.95 9.82 -8.65
C ALA A 176 -8.46 9.57 -10.08
N ARG A 177 -7.33 10.18 -10.46
CA ARG A 177 -6.74 10.03 -11.80
C ARG A 177 -6.27 8.61 -12.10
N PRO A 178 -5.29 8.03 -11.35
CA PRO A 178 -4.82 6.68 -11.60
C PRO A 178 -5.93 5.62 -11.51
N SER A 179 -6.86 5.76 -10.55
CA SER A 179 -8.00 4.84 -10.46
C SER A 179 -8.91 4.91 -11.70
N THR A 180 -9.16 6.12 -12.23
CA THR A 180 -9.95 6.29 -13.46
C THR A 180 -9.23 5.71 -14.67
N TRP A 181 -7.92 5.97 -14.81
CA TRP A 181 -7.11 5.42 -15.91
C TRP A 181 -7.05 3.89 -15.87
N PHE A 182 -6.98 3.30 -14.67
CA PHE A 182 -7.05 1.85 -14.50
C PHE A 182 -8.38 1.29 -15.00
N GLN A 183 -9.51 1.86 -14.57
CA GLN A 183 -10.84 1.44 -15.04
C GLN A 183 -11.01 1.61 -16.55
N GLN A 184 -10.49 2.70 -17.13
CA GLN A 184 -10.48 2.92 -18.58
C GLN A 184 -9.63 1.88 -19.31
N SER A 185 -8.45 1.56 -18.78
CA SER A 185 -7.57 0.52 -19.33
C SER A 185 -8.28 -0.83 -19.38
N ILE A 186 -8.98 -1.20 -18.30
CA ILE A 186 -9.78 -2.45 -18.26
C ILE A 186 -10.89 -2.43 -19.32
N ASN A 187 -11.63 -1.33 -19.45
CA ASN A 187 -12.67 -1.22 -20.47
C ASN A 187 -12.12 -1.40 -21.89
N ILE A 188 -10.97 -0.78 -22.18
CA ILE A 188 -10.33 -0.84 -23.51
C ILE A 188 -9.77 -2.23 -23.79
N LEU A 189 -8.96 -2.78 -22.88
CA LEU A 189 -8.24 -4.05 -23.11
C LEU A 189 -9.18 -5.26 -23.08
N CYS A 190 -10.25 -5.18 -22.29
CA CYS A 190 -11.07 -6.34 -21.94
C CYS A 190 -12.51 -6.24 -22.46
N ASN A 191 -12.83 -5.16 -23.19
CA ASN A 191 -14.21 -4.81 -23.59
C ASN A 191 -15.18 -4.82 -22.39
N ALA A 192 -14.69 -4.43 -21.21
CA ALA A 192 -15.49 -4.32 -20.01
C ALA A 192 -16.40 -3.07 -20.07
N LYS A 193 -17.45 -3.08 -19.25
CA LYS A 193 -18.40 -1.96 -19.13
C LYS A 193 -18.38 -1.35 -17.72
N LEU A 194 -17.17 -1.15 -17.17
CA LEU A 194 -17.01 -0.51 -15.88
C LEU A 194 -17.38 0.97 -15.98
N VAL A 195 -18.05 1.48 -14.96
CA VAL A 195 -18.11 2.91 -14.71
C VAL A 195 -16.72 3.37 -14.27
N THR A 196 -16.22 4.46 -14.88
CA THR A 196 -14.91 5.03 -14.57
C THR A 196 -15.05 6.12 -13.51
N ASP A 197 -15.41 5.73 -12.29
CA ASP A 197 -15.72 6.61 -11.17
C ASP A 197 -14.51 6.96 -10.29
N GLY A 198 -13.33 6.40 -10.60
CA GLY A 198 -12.11 6.60 -9.83
C GLY A 198 -12.11 5.90 -8.47
N ARG A 199 -12.98 4.90 -8.26
CA ARG A 199 -13.04 4.08 -7.05
C ARG A 199 -12.78 2.62 -7.39
N VAL A 200 -11.64 2.08 -6.97
CA VAL A 200 -11.31 0.67 -7.24
C VAL A 200 -12.04 -0.23 -6.23
N GLY A 201 -13.28 -0.56 -6.54
CA GLY A 201 -14.11 -1.46 -5.74
C GLY A 201 -14.08 -2.92 -6.21
N PRO A 202 -14.85 -3.81 -5.55
CA PRO A 202 -14.94 -5.23 -5.90
C PRO A 202 -15.26 -5.49 -7.38
N GLY A 203 -16.12 -4.66 -7.99
CA GLY A 203 -16.46 -4.78 -9.42
C GLY A 203 -15.28 -4.53 -10.35
N THR A 204 -14.42 -3.54 -10.05
CA THR A 204 -13.19 -3.28 -10.82
C THR A 204 -12.21 -4.46 -10.68
N ILE A 205 -12.02 -4.98 -9.46
CA ILE A 205 -11.13 -6.13 -9.22
C ILE A 205 -11.63 -7.39 -9.93
N ALA A 206 -12.94 -7.66 -9.89
CA ALA A 206 -13.54 -8.80 -10.57
C ALA A 206 -13.36 -8.71 -12.10
N ALA A 207 -13.60 -7.54 -12.69
CA ALA A 207 -13.38 -7.32 -14.12
C ALA A 207 -11.91 -7.49 -14.50
N TYR A 208 -10.98 -7.02 -13.67
CA TYR A 208 -9.55 -7.20 -13.91
C TYR A 208 -9.14 -8.68 -13.88
N ARG A 209 -9.59 -9.44 -12.88
CA ARG A 209 -9.34 -10.90 -12.78
C ARG A 209 -9.94 -11.67 -13.97
N ALA A 210 -11.16 -11.35 -14.37
CA ALA A 210 -11.77 -11.95 -15.55
C ALA A 210 -10.94 -11.69 -16.80
N CYS A 211 -10.41 -10.47 -16.93
CA CYS A 211 -9.52 -10.11 -18.02
C CYS A 211 -8.17 -10.84 -17.97
N GLN A 212 -7.59 -11.04 -16.77
CA GLN A 212 -6.38 -11.87 -16.61
C GLN A 212 -6.61 -13.30 -17.14
N GLY A 213 -7.80 -13.87 -16.90
CA GLY A 213 -8.17 -15.18 -17.44
C GLY A 213 -8.28 -15.22 -18.97
N ALA A 214 -8.75 -14.14 -19.59
CA ALA A 214 -8.92 -14.06 -21.04
C ALA A 214 -7.62 -13.77 -21.81
N LEU A 215 -6.76 -12.88 -21.27
CA LEU A 215 -5.56 -12.39 -21.96
C LEU A 215 -4.24 -12.96 -21.43
N GLY A 216 -4.29 -13.65 -20.30
CA GLY A 216 -3.12 -14.06 -19.52
C GLY A 216 -2.67 -12.95 -18.56
N ALA A 217 -2.43 -13.31 -17.30
CA ALA A 217 -2.12 -12.36 -16.23
C ALA A 217 -0.89 -11.48 -16.55
N GLY A 218 0.21 -12.08 -17.01
CA GLY A 218 1.43 -11.34 -17.34
C GLY A 218 1.25 -10.38 -18.53
N ASN A 219 0.52 -10.78 -19.57
CA ASN A 219 0.24 -9.93 -20.73
C ASN A 219 -0.64 -8.74 -20.33
N LEU A 220 -1.70 -9.00 -19.54
CA LEU A 220 -2.58 -7.93 -19.07
C LEU A 220 -1.84 -6.97 -18.14
N CYS A 221 -0.97 -7.46 -17.26
CA CYS A 221 -0.11 -6.64 -16.40
C CYS A 221 0.70 -5.64 -17.24
N VAL A 222 1.47 -6.13 -18.23
CA VAL A 222 2.30 -5.28 -19.10
C VAL A 222 1.45 -4.28 -19.88
N ALA A 223 0.34 -4.72 -20.48
CA ALA A 223 -0.56 -3.84 -21.23
C ALA A 223 -1.19 -2.76 -20.34
N THR A 224 -1.56 -3.11 -19.11
CA THR A 224 -2.12 -2.17 -18.13
C THR A 224 -1.08 -1.13 -17.71
N LEU A 225 0.13 -1.55 -17.37
CA LEU A 225 1.23 -0.64 -17.03
C LEU A 225 1.52 0.35 -18.17
N ASN A 226 1.53 -0.12 -19.42
CA ASN A 226 1.75 0.76 -20.57
C ASN A 226 0.64 1.80 -20.74
N ASN A 227 -0.64 1.43 -20.53
CA ASN A 227 -1.76 2.37 -20.56
C ASN A 227 -1.68 3.40 -19.42
N LEU A 228 -1.30 2.96 -18.20
CA LEU A 228 -1.12 3.84 -17.06
C LEU A 228 0.00 4.85 -17.29
N ASP A 229 1.16 4.40 -17.77
CA ASP A 229 2.30 5.26 -18.09
C ASP A 229 1.98 6.28 -19.18
N ALA A 230 1.27 5.87 -20.22
CA ALA A 230 0.84 6.77 -21.29
C ALA A 230 -0.11 7.86 -20.76
N ALA A 231 -1.05 7.50 -19.90
CA ALA A 231 -1.97 8.43 -19.27
C ALA A 231 -1.25 9.39 -18.31
N GLN A 232 -0.32 8.87 -17.51
CA GLN A 232 0.48 9.64 -16.56
C GLN A 232 1.38 10.66 -17.29
N GLY A 233 2.09 10.23 -18.35
CA GLY A 233 2.90 11.10 -19.20
C GLY A 233 2.08 12.22 -19.86
N THR A 234 0.89 11.88 -20.37
CA THR A 234 -0.05 12.86 -20.96
C THR A 234 -0.50 13.89 -19.93
N GLU A 235 -0.77 13.46 -18.69
CA GLU A 235 -1.18 14.38 -17.61
C GLU A 235 -0.03 15.32 -17.22
N TYR A 236 1.21 14.84 -17.13
CA TYR A 236 2.36 15.73 -16.90
C TYR A 236 2.51 16.79 -17.99
N ALA A 237 2.35 16.41 -19.26
CA ALA A 237 2.38 17.36 -20.37
C ALA A 237 1.25 18.39 -20.27
N ARG A 238 0.04 17.96 -19.87
CA ARG A 238 -1.10 18.84 -19.63
C ARG A 238 -0.83 19.81 -18.47
N LEU A 239 -0.26 19.34 -17.36
CA LEU A 239 0.07 20.16 -16.20
C LEU A 239 1.05 21.29 -16.56
N VAL A 240 2.11 20.98 -17.34
CA VAL A 240 3.06 21.99 -17.82
C VAL A 240 2.39 22.97 -18.79
N ARG A 241 1.50 22.48 -19.67
CA ARG A 241 0.75 23.36 -20.59
C ARG A 241 -0.14 24.35 -19.85
N VAL A 242 -0.84 23.89 -18.80
CA VAL A 242 -1.75 24.72 -18.00
C VAL A 242 -0.98 25.64 -17.04
N ASN A 243 0.13 25.16 -16.47
CA ASN A 243 0.99 25.95 -15.60
C ASN A 243 2.46 25.80 -16.03
N PRO A 244 2.96 26.70 -16.91
CA PRO A 244 4.32 26.63 -17.43
C PRO A 244 5.43 26.67 -16.37
N LYS A 245 5.14 27.17 -15.15
CA LYS A 245 6.10 27.16 -14.03
C LYS A 245 6.51 25.74 -13.62
N LEU A 246 5.66 24.74 -13.88
CA LEU A 246 5.93 23.33 -13.56
C LEU A 246 6.95 22.68 -14.52
N LYS A 247 7.36 23.35 -15.61
CA LYS A 247 8.32 22.83 -16.59
C LYS A 247 9.64 22.37 -15.95
N VAL A 248 10.03 22.99 -14.83
CA VAL A 248 11.25 22.62 -14.08
C VAL A 248 11.20 21.20 -13.53
N PHE A 249 10.02 20.66 -13.21
CA PHE A 249 9.83 19.31 -12.68
C PHE A 249 9.63 18.25 -13.76
N TYR A 250 9.21 18.66 -14.96
CA TYR A 250 8.77 17.75 -16.03
C TYR A 250 9.79 16.67 -16.37
N LYS A 251 11.07 17.03 -16.52
CA LYS A 251 12.14 16.07 -16.82
C LYS A 251 12.28 15.00 -15.73
N GLY A 252 12.18 15.40 -14.46
CA GLY A 252 12.25 14.48 -13.32
C GLY A 252 11.03 13.57 -13.25
N TRP A 253 9.83 14.11 -13.50
CA TRP A 253 8.60 13.29 -13.56
C TRP A 253 8.70 12.20 -14.63
N ILE A 254 9.08 12.54 -15.85
CA ILE A 254 9.24 11.55 -16.93
C ILE A 254 10.32 10.52 -16.60
N ALA A 255 11.47 10.94 -16.05
CA ALA A 255 12.58 10.04 -15.79
C ALA A 255 12.36 9.06 -14.62
N HIS A 256 11.51 9.42 -13.65
CA HIS A 256 11.40 8.69 -12.38
C HIS A 256 10.01 8.14 -12.08
N ARG A 257 8.98 8.55 -12.82
CA ARG A 257 7.59 8.14 -12.55
C ARG A 257 6.93 7.44 -13.74
N VAL A 258 7.33 7.77 -14.98
CA VAL A 258 6.86 7.05 -16.17
C VAL A 258 7.79 5.89 -16.45
N GLY A 259 7.27 4.68 -16.55
CA GLY A 259 8.07 3.49 -16.84
C GLY A 259 8.89 2.97 -15.65
N ASN A 260 8.58 3.41 -14.43
CA ASN A 260 9.38 3.12 -13.22
C ASN A 260 9.14 1.71 -12.66
N VAL A 261 7.97 1.10 -12.88
CA VAL A 261 7.68 -0.27 -12.47
C VAL A 261 8.31 -1.28 -13.45
N ASP A 262 9.17 -2.17 -12.92
CA ASP A 262 9.84 -3.23 -13.69
C ASP A 262 8.84 -4.27 -14.21
N ARG A 263 8.74 -4.42 -15.53
CA ARG A 263 7.83 -5.35 -16.20
C ARG A 263 8.14 -6.81 -15.92
N ARG A 264 9.36 -7.14 -15.47
CA ARG A 264 9.69 -8.51 -15.02
C ARG A 264 8.84 -8.94 -13.82
N LYS A 265 8.30 -7.99 -13.05
CA LYS A 265 7.34 -8.27 -11.96
C LYS A 265 6.02 -8.88 -12.47
N CYS A 266 5.65 -8.64 -13.73
CA CYS A 266 4.46 -9.22 -14.36
C CYS A 266 4.59 -10.73 -14.66
N SER A 267 5.83 -11.25 -14.76
CA SER A 267 6.08 -12.66 -15.09
C SER A 267 6.08 -13.59 -13.87
N ALA A 268 6.15 -13.03 -12.65
CA ALA A 268 6.28 -13.78 -11.41
C ALA A 268 4.95 -14.35 -10.85
N VAL A 269 3.82 -14.09 -11.52
CA VAL A 269 2.48 -14.51 -11.07
C VAL A 269 2.04 -15.84 -11.71
N THR A 270 2.84 -16.39 -12.63
CA THR A 270 2.51 -17.58 -13.43
C THR A 270 3.16 -18.89 -12.94
N SER A 271 3.61 -18.98 -11.69
CA SER A 271 4.22 -20.20 -11.11
C SER A 271 3.47 -20.72 -9.90
#